data_AF-A0A9W6LIK0-F1
#
_entry.id   AF-A0A9W6LIK0-F1
#
_cell.length_a   1.000
_cell.length_b   1.000
_cell.length_c   1.000
_cell.angle_alpha   90.00
_cell.angle_beta   90.00
_cell.angle_gamma   90.00
#
_symmetry.space_group_name_H-M   'P 1'
#
loop_
_entity.id
_entity.type
_entity.pdbx_description
1 polymer ?
#
loop_
_entity_poly.entity_id
_entity_poly.type
_entity_poly.pdbx_seq_one_letter_code
_entity_poly.pdbx_strand_id
1 'polypeptide(L)'
;MSNDADPPHAAVALEYISPEELELDPANPVGPELMMWCSLVLGAVALDPSRTLLVISGDFVASVRDRLEPGLREKYTTVRNDGTVGAKTMARPDGSVHVVIPADWFKAALIVDEPEQFESIVKRTIAHEAFHVAMIQAGEAESLFESEPHARRNFLVSAEEVISEFRAETAVAPELRAGDVPWDTIEALRSLRASLARIAAEYQVHGDENALEQGIFHECHIAWKVLALVALELRDFETGAIGTPPESVTSHYLWLRMAADQWGPFTDILATVPPGSHRIGRSTLYSRAAELADVLNDWLKLLGFHWVDLEDGHSFTVRSWDLLRPEDGR
;
A
#
# COMPACT_ATOMS: atom_id res chain seq x y z
N MET A 1 -38.01 25.62 1.75
CA MET A 1 -36.97 25.84 0.74
C MET A 1 -35.80 24.99 1.16
N SER A 2 -35.69 23.80 0.57
CA SER A 2 -34.56 22.89 0.77
C SER A 2 -33.34 23.60 0.21
N ASN A 3 -32.32 23.81 1.05
CA ASN A 3 -31.01 24.22 0.56
C ASN A 3 -30.39 22.91 0.07
N ASP A 4 -30.68 22.54 -1.18
CA ASP A 4 -30.02 21.42 -1.86
C ASP A 4 -28.57 21.86 -2.11
N ALA A 5 -27.75 21.77 -1.06
CA ALA A 5 -26.31 21.89 -1.20
C ALA A 5 -25.85 20.68 -2.01
N ASP A 6 -25.14 20.93 -3.11
CA ASP A 6 -24.52 19.87 -3.90
C ASP A 6 -23.72 18.94 -2.97
N PRO A 7 -23.76 17.61 -3.22
CA PRO A 7 -23.00 16.68 -2.40
C PRO A 7 -21.50 17.05 -2.41
N PRO A 8 -20.80 16.89 -1.27
CA PRO A 8 -19.38 17.19 -1.19
C PRO A 8 -18.63 16.31 -2.20
N HIS A 9 -17.77 16.95 -3.00
CA HIS A 9 -17.01 16.29 -4.05
C HIS A 9 -15.58 16.82 -4.05
N ALA A 10 -14.62 15.95 -4.38
CA ALA A 10 -13.24 16.37 -4.61
C ALA A 10 -13.13 17.06 -5.97
N ALA A 11 -12.31 18.11 -6.07
CA ALA A 11 -12.00 18.69 -7.38
C ALA A 11 -11.31 17.64 -8.28
N VAL A 12 -11.50 17.73 -9.59
CA VAL A 12 -10.85 16.85 -10.57
C VAL A 12 -9.84 17.65 -11.39
N ALA A 13 -8.63 17.12 -11.53
CA ALA A 13 -7.59 17.63 -12.41
C ALA A 13 -7.14 16.57 -13.40
N LEU A 14 -6.79 16.99 -14.61
CA LEU A 14 -6.19 16.14 -15.63
C LEU A 14 -4.72 16.48 -15.77
N GLU A 15 -3.87 15.46 -15.82
CA GLU A 15 -2.44 15.60 -16.05
C GLU A 15 -1.99 14.67 -17.15
N TYR A 16 -1.05 15.10 -18.01
CA TYR A 16 -0.48 14.26 -19.07
C TYR A 16 -1.53 13.63 -20.02
N ILE A 17 -2.75 14.18 -20.08
CA ILE A 17 -3.84 13.71 -20.92
C ILE A 17 -4.72 14.89 -21.33
N SER A 18 -5.27 14.82 -22.55
CA SER A 18 -6.26 15.79 -23.03
C SER A 18 -7.69 15.40 -22.59
N PRO A 19 -8.58 16.36 -22.31
CA PRO A 19 -9.98 16.05 -22.01
C PRO A 19 -10.66 15.20 -23.10
N GLU A 20 -10.32 15.43 -24.36
CA GLU A 20 -10.88 14.71 -25.51
C GLU A 20 -10.57 13.21 -25.49
N GLU A 21 -9.40 12.82 -24.99
CA GLU A 21 -9.02 11.40 -24.82
C GLU A 21 -9.81 10.67 -23.74
N LEU A 22 -10.52 11.41 -22.89
CA LEU A 22 -11.44 10.88 -21.87
C LEU A 22 -12.90 11.11 -22.26
N GLU A 23 -13.15 11.48 -23.51
CA GLU A 23 -14.49 11.80 -24.06
C GLU A 23 -15.22 12.90 -23.26
N LEU A 24 -14.47 13.82 -22.64
CA LEU A 24 -15.04 14.95 -21.92
C LEU A 24 -15.51 16.01 -22.90
N ASP A 25 -16.80 16.37 -22.83
CA ASP A 25 -17.35 17.49 -23.59
C ASP A 25 -16.77 18.82 -23.05
N PRO A 26 -16.02 19.60 -23.86
CA PRO A 26 -15.48 20.88 -23.42
C PRO A 26 -16.57 21.92 -23.09
N ALA A 27 -17.78 21.76 -23.64
CA ALA A 27 -18.91 22.64 -23.37
C ALA A 27 -19.69 22.24 -22.10
N ASN A 28 -19.56 20.98 -21.67
CA ASN A 28 -20.16 20.44 -20.47
C ASN A 28 -19.19 19.43 -19.83
N PRO A 29 -18.19 19.89 -19.05
CA PRO A 29 -17.07 19.08 -18.56
C PRO A 29 -17.49 18.16 -17.40
N VAL A 30 -18.64 17.52 -17.51
CA VAL A 30 -19.08 16.45 -16.62
C VAL A 30 -18.34 15.18 -17.04
N GLY A 31 -17.53 14.65 -16.13
CA GLY A 31 -16.81 13.40 -16.34
C GLY A 31 -17.73 12.21 -16.63
N PRO A 32 -17.21 11.11 -17.22
CA PRO A 32 -17.91 9.83 -17.24
C PRO A 32 -18.43 9.47 -15.84
N GLU A 33 -19.53 8.72 -15.76
CA GLU A 33 -20.20 8.39 -14.48
C GLU A 33 -19.21 7.86 -13.42
N LEU A 34 -18.29 6.99 -13.82
CA LEU A 34 -17.24 6.47 -12.93
C LEU A 34 -16.33 7.57 -12.39
N MET A 35 -15.93 8.55 -13.20
CA MET A 35 -15.12 9.69 -12.76
C MET A 35 -15.86 10.53 -11.71
N MET A 36 -17.15 10.79 -11.94
CA MET A 36 -17.99 11.53 -11.00
C MET A 36 -18.18 10.74 -9.69
N TRP A 37 -18.41 9.43 -9.79
CA TRP A 37 -18.48 8.56 -8.62
C TRP A 37 -17.18 8.63 -7.80
N CYS A 38 -16.02 8.59 -8.44
CA CYS A 38 -14.73 8.68 -7.77
C CYS A 38 -14.58 10.00 -7.00
N SER A 39 -14.91 11.12 -7.65
CA SER A 39 -14.89 12.46 -7.04
C SER A 39 -15.84 12.57 -5.83
N LEU A 40 -17.06 12.01 -5.95
CA LEU A 40 -18.05 12.00 -4.88
C LEU A 40 -17.62 11.15 -3.68
N VAL A 41 -17.04 9.97 -3.91
CA VAL A 41 -16.55 9.10 -2.83
C VAL A 41 -15.40 9.75 -2.07
N LEU A 42 -14.45 10.34 -2.79
CA LEU A 42 -13.37 11.11 -2.16
C LEU A 42 -13.92 12.28 -1.34
N GLY A 43 -14.88 13.03 -1.88
CA GLY A 43 -15.51 14.15 -1.19
C GLY A 43 -16.36 13.73 0.02
N ALA A 44 -17.00 12.56 -0.02
CA ALA A 44 -17.82 12.08 1.08
C ALA A 44 -17.00 11.58 2.28
N VAL A 45 -15.80 11.04 2.03
CA VAL A 45 -14.94 10.45 3.08
C VAL A 45 -13.92 11.47 3.62
N ALA A 46 -13.48 12.43 2.80
CA ALA A 46 -12.55 13.48 3.23
C ALA A 46 -13.12 14.32 4.39
N LEU A 47 -12.24 14.71 5.31
CA LEU A 47 -12.59 15.66 6.39
C LEU A 47 -12.75 17.08 5.86
N ASP A 48 -11.95 17.45 4.86
CA ASP A 48 -12.07 18.70 4.10
C ASP A 48 -12.03 18.38 2.60
N PRO A 49 -13.20 18.24 1.96
CA PRO A 49 -13.29 17.94 0.52
C PRO A 49 -12.64 19.01 -0.36
N SER A 50 -12.62 20.27 0.09
CA SER A 50 -12.02 21.39 -0.66
C SER A 50 -10.50 21.29 -0.75
N ARG A 51 -9.88 20.46 0.09
CA ARG A 51 -8.45 20.15 0.09
C ARG A 51 -8.12 18.80 -0.55
N THR A 52 -9.08 18.15 -1.18
CA THR A 52 -8.90 16.87 -1.86
C THR A 52 -8.97 17.05 -3.37
N LEU A 53 -7.97 16.54 -4.08
CA LEU A 53 -7.90 16.58 -5.53
C LEU A 53 -7.80 15.17 -6.11
N LEU A 54 -8.76 14.78 -6.95
CA LEU A 54 -8.66 13.61 -7.82
C LEU A 54 -7.86 14.00 -9.07
N VAL A 55 -6.75 13.32 -9.32
CA VAL A 55 -5.84 13.59 -10.44
C VAL A 55 -5.87 12.41 -11.39
N ILE A 56 -6.39 12.62 -12.60
CA ILE A 56 -6.45 11.59 -13.63
C ILE A 56 -5.28 11.81 -14.57
N SER A 57 -4.35 10.86 -14.59
CA SER A 57 -3.07 11.03 -15.28
C SER A 57 -2.91 10.11 -16.48
N GLY A 58 -2.63 10.68 -17.65
CA GLY A 58 -2.19 9.92 -18.83
C GLY A 58 -0.78 9.33 -18.69
N ASP A 59 0.05 9.90 -17.81
CA ASP A 59 1.32 9.34 -17.38
C ASP A 59 1.34 9.28 -15.85
N PHE A 60 0.83 8.18 -15.31
CA PHE A 60 0.73 7.96 -13.87
C PHE A 60 2.10 8.08 -13.18
N VAL A 61 3.15 7.55 -13.80
CA VAL A 61 4.50 7.57 -13.23
C VAL A 61 5.03 9.00 -13.17
N ALA A 62 4.93 9.77 -14.26
CA ALA A 62 5.37 11.16 -14.29
C ALA A 62 4.60 12.02 -13.29
N SER A 63 3.27 11.88 -13.22
CA SER A 63 2.43 12.63 -12.27
C SER A 63 2.81 12.37 -10.80
N VAL A 64 3.08 11.11 -10.44
CA VAL A 64 3.58 10.80 -9.09
C VAL A 64 4.99 11.37 -8.89
N ARG A 65 5.87 11.21 -9.88
CA ARG A 65 7.26 11.69 -9.83
C ARG A 65 7.36 13.20 -9.60
N ASP A 66 6.52 14.00 -10.24
CA ASP A 66 6.49 15.46 -10.06
C ASP A 66 6.15 15.88 -8.64
N ARG A 67 5.42 15.03 -7.92
CA ARG A 67 5.00 15.26 -6.54
C ARG A 67 6.04 14.81 -5.51
N LEU A 68 7.00 13.98 -5.91
CA LEU A 68 8.05 13.45 -5.04
C LEU A 68 9.27 14.37 -4.99
N GLU A 69 9.99 14.29 -3.88
CA GLU A 69 11.30 14.92 -3.69
C GLU A 69 12.33 14.39 -4.73
N PRO A 70 13.32 15.20 -5.14
CA PRO A 70 14.25 14.87 -6.23
C PRO A 70 14.91 13.49 -6.11
N GLY A 71 15.31 13.07 -4.90
CA GLY A 71 15.96 11.77 -4.67
C GLY A 71 15.03 10.55 -4.77
N LEU A 72 13.71 10.75 -4.62
CA LEU A 72 12.70 9.69 -4.75
C LEU A 72 12.09 9.65 -6.15
N ARG A 73 12.10 10.78 -6.86
CA ARG A 73 11.54 10.95 -8.20
C ARG A 73 12.08 9.92 -9.19
N GLU A 74 13.40 9.79 -9.30
CA GLU A 74 14.02 8.92 -10.31
C GLU A 74 13.83 7.43 -10.02
N LYS A 75 13.60 7.07 -8.74
CA LYS A 75 13.44 5.69 -8.29
C LYS A 75 12.01 5.16 -8.39
N TYR A 76 11.02 6.03 -8.56
CA TYR A 76 9.62 5.61 -8.56
C TYR A 76 9.25 4.82 -9.83
N THR A 77 8.64 3.65 -9.65
CA THR A 77 8.03 2.81 -10.70
C THR A 77 6.67 2.29 -10.21
N THR A 78 5.86 1.70 -11.10
CA THR A 78 4.59 1.05 -10.76
C THR A 78 4.73 -0.41 -10.32
N VAL A 79 5.86 -1.06 -10.59
CA VAL A 79 6.07 -2.50 -10.34
C VAL A 79 6.25 -2.77 -8.83
N ARG A 80 5.48 -3.71 -8.28
CA ARG A 80 5.54 -4.12 -6.86
C ARG A 80 5.39 -5.64 -6.77
N ASN A 81 6.50 -6.39 -6.63
CA ASN A 81 6.46 -7.86 -6.75
C ASN A 81 5.75 -8.30 -8.05
N ASP A 82 4.71 -9.12 -7.95
CA ASP A 82 3.82 -9.58 -9.03
C ASP A 82 2.68 -8.59 -9.36
N GLY A 83 2.59 -7.48 -8.61
CA GLY A 83 1.52 -6.49 -8.73
C GLY A 83 1.93 -5.14 -9.33
N THR A 84 0.92 -4.29 -9.50
CA THR A 84 1.09 -2.89 -9.95
C THR A 84 0.33 -1.93 -9.04
N VAL A 85 0.86 -0.71 -8.88
CA VAL A 85 0.17 0.36 -8.13
C VAL A 85 -1.03 0.85 -8.95
N GLY A 86 -2.24 0.71 -8.40
CA GLY A 86 -3.48 1.12 -9.06
C GLY A 86 -3.84 2.60 -8.88
N ALA A 87 -3.49 3.19 -7.74
CA ALA A 87 -3.63 4.61 -7.46
C ALA A 87 -2.59 5.03 -6.41
N LYS A 88 -2.45 6.33 -6.16
CA LYS A 88 -1.59 6.84 -5.10
C LYS A 88 -2.15 8.09 -4.45
N THR A 89 -2.41 8.01 -3.15
CA THR A 89 -2.67 9.19 -2.31
C THR A 89 -1.37 9.87 -1.88
N MET A 90 -1.31 11.20 -2.01
CA MET A 90 -0.12 12.01 -1.74
C MET A 90 -0.49 13.31 -1.02
N ALA A 91 0.02 13.49 0.21
CA ALA A 91 -0.02 14.78 0.89
C ALA A 91 0.82 15.83 0.14
N ARG A 92 0.40 17.10 0.17
CA ARG A 92 1.09 18.23 -0.44
C ARG A 92 1.56 19.23 0.61
N PRO A 93 2.63 20.00 0.34
CA PRO A 93 3.14 21.01 1.28
C PRO A 93 2.13 22.11 1.66
N ASP A 94 1.14 22.37 0.80
CA ASP A 94 0.07 23.34 1.06
C ASP A 94 -1.09 22.77 1.92
N GLY A 95 -0.97 21.52 2.36
CA GLY A 95 -1.97 20.82 3.17
C GLY A 95 -3.11 20.22 2.35
N SER A 96 -3.05 20.24 1.01
CA SER A 96 -3.94 19.47 0.15
C SER A 96 -3.51 18.00 0.06
N VAL A 97 -4.44 17.13 -0.36
CA VAL A 97 -4.18 15.71 -0.59
C VAL A 97 -4.62 15.35 -2.00
N HIS A 98 -3.68 14.82 -2.79
CA HIS A 98 -3.90 14.43 -4.17
C HIS A 98 -4.04 12.91 -4.27
N VAL A 99 -5.10 12.42 -4.90
CA VAL A 99 -5.26 11.01 -5.28
C VAL A 99 -5.00 10.89 -6.77
N VAL A 100 -3.87 10.31 -7.14
CA VAL A 100 -3.47 10.12 -8.54
C VAL A 100 -3.94 8.76 -9.03
N ILE A 101 -4.57 8.71 -10.19
CA ILE A 101 -5.09 7.48 -10.81
C ILE A 101 -4.75 7.46 -12.31
N PRO A 102 -4.43 6.29 -12.91
CA PRO A 102 -4.17 6.18 -14.35
C PRO A 102 -5.42 6.50 -15.17
N ALA A 103 -5.28 7.33 -16.20
CA ALA A 103 -6.34 7.64 -17.15
C ALA A 103 -6.83 6.41 -17.92
N ASP A 104 -5.94 5.44 -18.14
CA ASP A 104 -6.26 4.18 -18.81
C ASP A 104 -7.38 3.42 -18.11
N TRP A 105 -7.61 3.65 -16.82
CA TRP A 105 -8.74 3.03 -16.11
C TRP A 105 -10.08 3.58 -16.59
N PHE A 106 -10.16 4.87 -16.91
CA PHE A 106 -11.38 5.47 -17.45
C PHE A 106 -11.53 5.16 -18.95
N LYS A 107 -10.43 4.99 -19.68
CA LYS A 107 -10.45 4.54 -21.08
C LYS A 107 -10.86 3.07 -21.22
N ALA A 108 -10.35 2.19 -20.35
CA ALA A 108 -10.65 0.76 -20.37
C ALA A 108 -12.13 0.48 -20.09
N ALA A 109 -12.77 1.24 -19.20
CA ALA A 109 -14.20 1.16 -18.95
C ALA A 109 -15.06 1.41 -20.21
N LEU A 110 -14.51 2.07 -21.25
CA LEU A 110 -15.18 2.32 -22.53
C LEU A 110 -14.99 1.20 -23.56
N ILE A 111 -14.02 0.29 -23.37
CA ILE A 111 -13.52 -0.62 -24.41
C ILE A 111 -13.60 -2.10 -24.00
N VAL A 112 -13.56 -2.43 -22.71
CA VAL A 112 -13.45 -3.81 -22.23
C VAL A 112 -14.78 -4.58 -22.36
N ASP A 113 -14.71 -5.86 -22.76
CA ASP A 113 -15.86 -6.76 -22.93
C ASP A 113 -16.63 -7.04 -21.61
N GLU A 114 -15.96 -6.85 -20.46
CA GLU A 114 -16.51 -7.00 -19.10
C GLU A 114 -16.30 -5.71 -18.26
N PRO A 115 -16.99 -4.60 -18.60
CA PRO A 115 -16.76 -3.30 -17.97
C PRO A 115 -17.09 -3.28 -16.48
N GLU A 116 -18.01 -4.13 -16.03
CA GLU A 116 -18.47 -4.20 -14.63
C GLU A 116 -17.37 -4.68 -13.66
N GLN A 117 -16.57 -5.68 -14.05
CA GLN A 117 -15.45 -6.15 -13.21
C GLN A 117 -14.38 -5.07 -13.10
N PHE A 118 -14.06 -4.42 -14.22
CA PHE A 118 -13.07 -3.34 -14.24
C PHE A 118 -13.54 -2.15 -13.38
N GLU A 119 -14.80 -1.75 -13.52
CA GLU A 119 -15.41 -0.70 -12.72
C GLU A 119 -15.36 -1.01 -11.22
N SER A 120 -15.59 -2.27 -10.82
CA SER A 120 -15.47 -2.71 -9.43
C SER A 120 -14.06 -2.47 -8.86
N ILE A 121 -13.01 -2.80 -9.63
CA ILE A 121 -11.61 -2.56 -9.23
C ILE A 121 -11.35 -1.07 -9.02
N VAL A 122 -11.83 -0.21 -9.94
CA VAL A 122 -11.68 1.25 -9.80
C VAL A 122 -12.41 1.76 -8.56
N LYS A 123 -13.64 1.29 -8.33
CA LYS A 123 -14.47 1.71 -7.19
C LYS A 123 -13.84 1.31 -5.87
N ARG A 124 -13.38 0.06 -5.73
CA ARG A 124 -12.65 -0.43 -4.56
C ARG A 124 -11.39 0.40 -4.30
N THR A 125 -10.59 0.61 -5.35
CA THR A 125 -9.35 1.40 -5.24
C THR A 125 -9.64 2.81 -4.76
N ILE A 126 -10.62 3.51 -5.33
CA ILE A 126 -10.93 4.87 -4.90
C ILE A 126 -11.54 4.91 -3.49
N ALA A 127 -12.37 3.93 -3.12
CA ALA A 127 -12.84 3.83 -1.74
C ALA A 127 -11.68 3.63 -0.74
N HIS A 128 -10.69 2.81 -1.09
CA HIS A 128 -9.47 2.62 -0.32
C HIS A 128 -8.66 3.92 -0.18
N GLU A 129 -8.35 4.59 -1.31
CA GLU A 129 -7.61 5.85 -1.30
C GLU A 129 -8.35 6.97 -0.54
N ALA A 130 -9.69 6.97 -0.58
CA ALA A 130 -10.50 7.94 0.18
C ALA A 130 -10.25 7.83 1.71
N PHE A 131 -10.03 6.63 2.23
CA PHE A 131 -9.67 6.46 3.64
C PHE A 131 -8.23 6.90 3.92
N HIS A 132 -7.29 6.74 2.99
CA HIS A 132 -5.97 7.37 3.12
C HIS A 132 -6.07 8.89 3.17
N VAL A 133 -6.90 9.52 2.32
CA VAL A 133 -7.16 10.96 2.38
C VAL A 133 -7.66 11.38 3.75
N ALA A 134 -8.68 10.71 4.28
CA ALA A 134 -9.24 11.04 5.58
C ALA A 134 -8.23 10.84 6.73
N MET A 135 -7.40 9.80 6.67
CA MET A 135 -6.34 9.58 7.65
C MET A 135 -5.25 10.67 7.56
N ILE A 136 -4.81 11.05 6.36
CA ILE A 136 -3.85 12.14 6.17
C ILE A 136 -4.42 13.47 6.71
N GLN A 137 -5.66 13.81 6.37
CA GLN A 137 -6.30 15.06 6.82
C GLN A 137 -6.56 15.07 8.33
N ALA A 138 -6.79 13.90 8.94
CA ALA A 138 -6.85 13.75 10.39
C ALA A 138 -5.47 13.89 11.06
N GLY A 139 -4.42 14.04 10.25
CA GLY A 139 -3.05 14.02 10.68
C GLY A 139 -2.71 12.70 11.32
N GLU A 140 -3.09 11.55 10.71
CA GLU A 140 -2.79 10.15 11.09
C GLU A 140 -1.70 9.48 10.21
N ALA A 141 -1.09 10.20 9.25
CA ALA A 141 -0.09 9.66 8.31
C ALA A 141 1.26 10.41 8.24
N GLU A 142 1.45 11.48 9.02
CA GLU A 142 2.76 12.13 9.21
C GLU A 142 3.71 11.26 10.03
N SER A 143 4.84 10.85 9.44
CA SER A 143 5.90 10.10 10.12
C SER A 143 6.69 11.00 11.07
N LEU A 144 6.61 10.75 12.38
CA LEU A 144 7.31 11.50 13.44
C LEU A 144 8.65 10.87 13.84
N PHE A 145 9.15 9.91 13.05
CA PHE A 145 10.27 9.06 13.44
C PHE A 145 11.64 9.65 13.10
N GLU A 146 11.74 10.96 12.82
CA GLU A 146 13.01 11.59 12.42
C GLU A 146 14.10 11.49 13.50
N SER A 147 13.70 11.46 14.77
CA SER A 147 14.61 11.30 15.91
C SER A 147 15.04 9.86 16.17
N GLU A 148 14.41 8.88 15.51
CA GLU A 148 14.72 7.47 15.71
C GLU A 148 16.01 7.09 14.96
N PRO A 149 16.81 6.16 15.50
CA PRO A 149 17.93 5.57 14.79
C PRO A 149 17.53 4.98 13.43
N HIS A 150 18.49 4.85 12.52
CA HIS A 150 18.23 4.60 11.11
C HIS A 150 17.42 3.32 10.85
N ALA A 151 17.85 2.18 11.40
CA ALA A 151 17.15 0.91 11.21
C ALA A 151 15.78 0.95 11.88
N ARG A 152 15.70 1.39 13.14
CA ARG A 152 14.44 1.53 13.88
C ARG A 152 13.42 2.39 13.13
N ARG A 153 13.86 3.55 12.62
CA ARG A 153 13.03 4.47 11.85
C ARG A 153 12.43 3.80 10.62
N ASN A 154 13.23 3.04 9.86
CA ASN A 154 12.74 2.34 8.67
C ASN A 154 11.66 1.30 9.03
N PHE A 155 11.84 0.53 10.11
CA PHE A 155 10.81 -0.41 10.58
C PHE A 155 9.54 0.30 11.06
N LEU A 156 9.67 1.43 11.77
CA LEU A 156 8.52 2.21 12.23
C LEU A 156 7.71 2.80 11.07
N VAL A 157 8.38 3.38 10.06
CA VAL A 157 7.73 3.87 8.83
C VAL A 157 7.02 2.72 8.12
N SER A 158 7.69 1.60 7.93
CA SER A 158 7.09 0.43 7.26
C SER A 158 5.90 -0.12 8.04
N ALA A 159 5.98 -0.19 9.36
CA ALA A 159 4.87 -0.62 10.21
C ALA A 159 3.67 0.34 10.16
N GLU A 160 3.89 1.66 10.17
CA GLU A 160 2.83 2.66 10.01
C GLU A 160 2.14 2.52 8.64
N GLU A 161 2.91 2.32 7.56
CA GLU A 161 2.36 2.10 6.23
C GLU A 161 1.54 0.79 6.15
N VAL A 162 2.05 -0.32 6.68
CA VAL A 162 1.32 -1.61 6.74
C VAL A 162 0.00 -1.45 7.51
N ILE A 163 0.03 -0.78 8.67
CA ILE A 163 -1.18 -0.48 9.45
C ILE A 163 -2.12 0.41 8.65
N SER A 164 -1.63 1.46 7.99
CA SER A 164 -2.45 2.39 7.22
C SER A 164 -3.20 1.68 6.10
N GLU A 165 -2.53 0.78 5.38
CA GLU A 165 -3.11 0.02 4.25
C GLU A 165 -4.17 -0.96 4.74
N PHE A 166 -3.86 -1.69 5.81
CA PHE A 166 -4.81 -2.58 6.46
C PHE A 166 -6.06 -1.82 6.93
N ARG A 167 -5.88 -0.66 7.57
CA ARG A 167 -6.97 0.18 8.05
C ARG A 167 -7.81 0.73 6.92
N ALA A 168 -7.19 1.28 5.87
CA ALA A 168 -7.88 1.80 4.69
C ALA A 168 -8.76 0.72 4.07
N GLU A 169 -8.18 -0.46 3.82
CA GLU A 169 -8.90 -1.57 3.21
C GLU A 169 -10.00 -2.15 4.11
N THR A 170 -9.77 -2.23 5.43
CA THR A 170 -10.80 -2.68 6.39
C THR A 170 -12.04 -1.79 6.35
N ALA A 171 -11.88 -0.50 6.04
CA ALA A 171 -12.98 0.45 5.98
C ALA A 171 -13.77 0.40 4.67
N VAL A 172 -13.26 -0.29 3.63
CA VAL A 172 -13.96 -0.46 2.36
C VAL A 172 -15.18 -1.37 2.54
N ALA A 173 -16.31 -0.91 2.01
CA ALA A 173 -17.59 -1.61 2.09
C ALA A 173 -17.47 -3.04 1.51
N PRO A 174 -18.05 -4.08 2.17
CA PRO A 174 -17.93 -5.46 1.71
C PRO A 174 -18.39 -5.68 0.27
N GLU A 175 -19.37 -4.92 -0.20
CA GLU A 175 -19.92 -5.02 -1.56
C GLU A 175 -18.90 -4.62 -2.62
N LEU A 176 -17.99 -3.69 -2.29
CA LEU A 176 -16.89 -3.27 -3.19
C LEU A 176 -15.70 -4.23 -3.15
N ARG A 177 -15.66 -5.14 -2.18
CA ARG A 177 -14.63 -6.20 -2.07
C ARG A 177 -15.13 -7.53 -2.64
N ALA A 178 -16.42 -7.63 -2.97
CA ALA A 178 -17.02 -8.87 -3.45
C ALA A 178 -16.60 -9.15 -4.90
N GLY A 179 -16.10 -10.36 -5.15
CA GLY A 179 -15.77 -10.82 -6.51
C GLY A 179 -14.32 -10.60 -6.93
N ASP A 180 -13.49 -9.98 -6.09
CA ASP A 180 -12.06 -9.85 -6.37
C ASP A 180 -11.34 -11.19 -6.25
N VAL A 181 -10.28 -11.34 -7.06
CA VAL A 181 -9.38 -12.49 -6.98
C VAL A 181 -8.60 -12.39 -5.66
N PRO A 182 -8.72 -13.38 -4.75
CA PRO A 182 -7.96 -13.38 -3.50
C PRO A 182 -6.45 -13.33 -3.78
N TRP A 183 -5.71 -12.71 -2.88
CA TRP A 183 -4.25 -12.71 -2.98
C TRP A 183 -3.69 -14.13 -2.89
N ASP A 184 -2.93 -14.56 -3.91
CA ASP A 184 -2.18 -15.82 -3.83
C ASP A 184 -0.98 -15.63 -2.90
N THR A 185 -1.17 -16.03 -1.64
CA THR A 185 -0.15 -15.91 -0.59
C THR A 185 1.14 -16.64 -0.96
N ILE A 186 1.05 -17.78 -1.65
CA ILE A 186 2.24 -18.57 -2.00
C ILE A 186 2.98 -17.94 -3.17
N GLU A 187 2.26 -17.39 -4.15
CA GLU A 187 2.89 -16.61 -5.23
C GLU A 187 3.59 -15.36 -4.69
N ALA A 188 2.96 -14.63 -3.76
CA ALA A 188 3.59 -13.46 -3.14
C ALA A 188 4.90 -13.82 -2.41
N LEU A 189 4.91 -14.93 -1.64
CA LEU A 189 6.13 -15.42 -0.98
C LEU A 189 7.18 -15.94 -1.98
N ARG A 190 6.74 -16.54 -3.09
CA ARG A 190 7.62 -17.00 -4.18
C ARG A 190 8.29 -15.82 -4.87
N SER A 191 7.53 -14.77 -5.20
CA SER A 191 8.03 -13.52 -5.75
C SER A 191 9.03 -12.87 -4.81
N LEU A 192 8.67 -12.74 -3.52
CA LEU A 192 9.59 -12.21 -2.51
C LEU A 192 10.91 -12.99 -2.50
N ARG A 193 10.86 -14.33 -2.40
CA ARG A 193 12.08 -15.14 -2.40
C ARG A 193 12.93 -14.93 -3.65
N ALA A 194 12.31 -14.86 -4.84
CA ALA A 194 13.01 -14.61 -6.09
C ALA A 194 13.69 -13.24 -6.11
N SER A 195 13.00 -12.19 -5.67
CA SER A 195 13.58 -10.84 -5.51
C SER A 195 14.75 -10.82 -4.53
N LEU A 196 14.59 -11.41 -3.35
CA LEU A 196 15.66 -11.48 -2.34
C LEU A 196 16.90 -12.21 -2.89
N ALA A 197 16.71 -13.34 -3.59
CA ALA A 197 17.80 -14.09 -4.19
C ALA A 197 18.54 -13.29 -5.27
N ARG A 198 17.80 -12.55 -6.12
CA ARG A 198 18.37 -11.68 -7.15
C ARG A 198 19.21 -10.56 -6.53
N ILE A 199 18.66 -9.83 -5.56
CA ILE A 199 19.35 -8.72 -4.88
C ILE A 199 20.62 -9.23 -4.19
N ALA A 200 20.53 -10.39 -3.53
CA ALA A 200 21.68 -10.95 -2.84
C ALA A 200 22.77 -11.45 -3.80
N ALA A 201 22.39 -11.95 -4.99
CA ALA A 201 23.35 -12.28 -6.04
C ALA A 201 24.03 -11.03 -6.61
N GLU A 202 23.29 -9.93 -6.84
CA GLU A 202 23.87 -8.65 -7.24
C GLU A 202 24.87 -8.13 -6.20
N TYR A 203 24.53 -8.22 -4.91
CA TYR A 203 25.44 -7.87 -3.82
C TYR A 203 26.72 -8.73 -3.81
N GLN A 204 26.64 -10.04 -4.05
CA GLN A 204 27.83 -10.89 -4.11
C GLN A 204 28.80 -10.51 -5.24
N VAL A 205 28.29 -9.90 -6.31
CA VAL A 205 29.10 -9.44 -7.45
C VAL A 205 29.69 -8.05 -7.20
N HIS A 206 28.91 -7.13 -6.62
CA HIS A 206 29.27 -5.71 -6.55
C HIS A 206 29.72 -5.23 -5.17
N GLY A 207 29.36 -5.93 -4.09
CA GLY A 207 29.67 -5.55 -2.71
C GLY A 207 28.96 -4.26 -2.25
N ASP A 208 27.89 -3.83 -2.93
CA ASP A 208 27.15 -2.62 -2.57
C ASP A 208 26.18 -2.91 -1.41
N GLU A 209 26.64 -2.65 -0.19
CA GLU A 209 25.85 -2.85 1.04
C GLU A 209 24.58 -1.99 1.08
N ASN A 210 24.63 -0.77 0.53
CA ASN A 210 23.48 0.14 0.54
C ASN A 210 22.40 -0.33 -0.46
N ALA A 211 22.79 -0.84 -1.63
CA ALA A 211 21.86 -1.45 -2.57
C ALA A 211 21.22 -2.73 -2.00
N LEU A 212 22.01 -3.55 -1.27
CA LEU A 212 21.52 -4.73 -0.56
C LEU A 212 20.47 -4.34 0.49
N GLU A 213 20.82 -3.43 1.40
CA GLU A 213 19.94 -2.95 2.47
C GLU A 213 18.61 -2.41 1.91
N GLN A 214 18.69 -1.44 1.00
CA GLN A 214 17.50 -0.80 0.42
C GLN A 214 16.66 -1.80 -0.36
N GLY A 215 17.28 -2.67 -1.15
CA GLY A 215 16.58 -3.67 -1.96
C GLY A 215 15.85 -4.70 -1.09
N ILE A 216 16.55 -5.34 -0.15
CA ILE A 216 15.96 -6.38 0.69
C ILE A 216 14.82 -5.80 1.53
N PHE A 217 15.02 -4.65 2.17
CA PHE A 217 14.00 -4.03 3.00
C PHE A 217 12.78 -3.60 2.18
N HIS A 218 12.99 -3.05 0.98
CA HIS A 218 11.90 -2.66 0.09
C HIS A 218 11.01 -3.84 -0.31
N GLU A 219 11.60 -4.97 -0.72
CA GLU A 219 10.84 -6.15 -1.13
C GLU A 219 10.09 -6.78 0.06
N CYS A 220 10.72 -6.83 1.24
CA CYS A 220 10.06 -7.27 2.47
C CYS A 220 8.86 -6.37 2.82
N HIS A 221 9.03 -5.06 2.72
CA HIS A 221 7.96 -4.10 2.98
C HIS A 221 6.76 -4.31 2.05
N ILE A 222 6.98 -4.49 0.75
CA ILE A 222 5.89 -4.79 -0.19
C ILE A 222 5.18 -6.08 0.23
N ALA A 223 5.93 -7.14 0.56
CA ALA A 223 5.35 -8.40 0.97
C ALA A 223 4.53 -8.29 2.26
N TRP A 224 4.98 -7.50 3.25
CA TRP A 224 4.23 -7.27 4.49
C TRP A 224 2.90 -6.55 4.24
N LYS A 225 2.85 -5.60 3.28
CA LYS A 225 1.60 -4.96 2.86
C LYS A 225 0.64 -5.96 2.23
N VAL A 226 1.13 -6.82 1.33
CA VAL A 226 0.32 -7.90 0.74
C VAL A 226 -0.20 -8.87 1.81
N LEU A 227 0.64 -9.25 2.76
CA LEU A 227 0.25 -10.13 3.87
C LEU A 227 -0.78 -9.49 4.81
N ALA A 228 -0.78 -8.16 4.95
CA ALA A 228 -1.85 -7.45 5.66
C ALA A 228 -3.19 -7.55 4.91
N LEU A 229 -3.19 -7.48 3.58
CA LEU A 229 -4.40 -7.69 2.77
C LEU A 229 -4.91 -9.14 2.88
N VAL A 230 -4.01 -10.13 2.87
CA VAL A 230 -4.35 -11.54 3.16
C VAL A 230 -4.96 -11.67 4.57
N ALA A 231 -4.38 -10.98 5.57
CA ALA A 231 -4.91 -10.99 6.93
C ALA A 231 -6.34 -10.41 6.99
N LEU A 232 -6.66 -9.43 6.15
CA LEU A 232 -8.01 -8.89 6.04
C LEU A 232 -8.99 -9.87 5.41
N GLU A 233 -8.59 -10.62 4.39
CA GLU A 233 -9.44 -11.66 3.77
C GLU A 233 -9.82 -12.76 4.78
N LEU A 234 -8.92 -13.02 5.74
CA LEU A 234 -9.13 -13.98 6.83
C LEU A 234 -9.81 -13.36 8.07
N ARG A 235 -10.16 -12.07 8.02
CA ARG A 235 -10.76 -11.37 9.15
C ARG A 235 -12.25 -11.73 9.30
N ASP A 236 -12.62 -12.12 10.50
CA ASP A 236 -13.99 -12.14 10.95
C ASP A 236 -14.41 -10.70 11.32
N PHE A 237 -15.37 -10.14 10.58
CA PHE A 237 -15.84 -8.77 10.79
C PHE A 237 -16.78 -8.62 12.01
N GLU A 238 -17.31 -9.71 12.56
CA GLU A 238 -18.12 -9.68 13.79
C GLU A 238 -17.23 -9.64 15.03
N THR A 239 -16.19 -10.48 15.07
CA THR A 239 -15.30 -10.61 16.24
C THR A 239 -14.04 -9.76 16.13
N GLY A 240 -13.68 -9.33 14.92
CA GLY A 240 -12.44 -8.63 14.63
C GLY A 240 -11.20 -9.54 14.59
N ALA A 241 -11.37 -10.84 14.88
CA ALA A 241 -10.29 -11.82 14.87
C ALA A 241 -9.81 -12.11 13.45
N ILE A 242 -8.51 -12.39 13.31
CA ILE A 242 -7.90 -12.78 12.04
C ILE A 242 -7.62 -14.27 12.08
N GLY A 243 -8.16 -14.99 11.09
CA GLY A 243 -8.02 -16.43 10.98
C GLY A 243 -6.64 -16.89 10.52
N THR A 244 -6.49 -18.21 10.48
CA THR A 244 -5.33 -18.87 9.89
C THR A 244 -5.57 -19.10 8.40
N PRO A 245 -4.54 -18.94 7.53
CA PRO A 245 -4.65 -19.33 6.13
C PRO A 245 -5.04 -20.82 5.96
N PRO A 246 -5.59 -21.22 4.81
CA PRO A 246 -5.96 -22.60 4.56
C PRO A 246 -4.76 -23.56 4.64
N GLU A 247 -5.02 -24.85 4.85
CA GLU A 247 -3.98 -25.89 4.98
C GLU A 247 -3.05 -25.94 3.76
N SER A 248 -3.55 -25.65 2.56
CA SER A 248 -2.76 -25.56 1.33
C SER A 248 -1.66 -24.49 1.40
N VAL A 249 -1.88 -23.41 2.16
CA VAL A 249 -0.88 -22.37 2.43
C VAL A 249 -0.02 -22.78 3.61
N THR A 250 -0.63 -23.18 4.73
CA THR A 250 0.13 -23.41 5.98
C THR A 250 1.05 -24.62 5.96
N SER A 251 0.76 -25.61 5.11
CA SER A 251 1.64 -26.77 4.87
C SER A 251 2.73 -26.50 3.82
N HIS A 252 2.63 -25.41 3.07
CA HIS A 252 3.58 -25.09 2.01
C HIS A 252 4.94 -24.67 2.60
N TYR A 253 6.04 -25.16 2.00
CA TYR A 253 7.38 -24.93 2.56
C TYR A 253 7.76 -23.44 2.63
N LEU A 254 7.35 -22.61 1.65
CA LEU A 254 7.58 -21.17 1.67
C LEU A 254 6.91 -20.52 2.89
N TRP A 255 5.66 -20.90 3.19
CA TRP A 255 4.96 -20.40 4.37
C TRP A 255 5.72 -20.75 5.66
N LEU A 256 6.06 -22.04 5.82
CA LEU A 256 6.77 -22.53 6.99
C LEU A 256 8.13 -21.86 7.19
N ARG A 257 8.81 -21.48 6.10
CA ARG A 257 10.15 -20.88 6.13
C ARG A 257 10.14 -19.36 6.23
N MET A 258 9.10 -18.71 5.74
CA MET A 258 9.10 -17.27 5.51
C MET A 258 8.06 -16.53 6.30
N ALA A 259 6.99 -17.16 6.81
CA ALA A 259 5.85 -16.42 7.39
C ALA A 259 5.32 -17.02 8.70
N ALA A 260 5.30 -18.36 8.82
CA ALA A 260 4.59 -19.07 9.88
C ALA A 260 4.88 -18.55 11.30
N ASP A 261 6.16 -18.35 11.64
CA ASP A 261 6.59 -17.96 12.99
C ASP A 261 6.18 -16.53 13.36
N GLN A 262 6.01 -15.66 12.36
CA GLN A 262 5.70 -14.24 12.55
C GLN A 262 4.23 -13.92 12.30
N TRP A 263 3.48 -14.84 11.69
CA TRP A 263 2.08 -14.63 11.32
C TRP A 263 1.22 -14.27 12.52
N GLY A 264 1.27 -15.07 13.60
CA GLY A 264 0.48 -14.84 14.82
C GLY A 264 0.71 -13.44 15.42
N PRO A 265 1.94 -13.08 15.80
CA PRO A 265 2.27 -11.74 16.31
C PRO A 265 1.84 -10.61 15.36
N PHE A 266 2.04 -10.80 14.05
CA PHE A 266 1.63 -9.83 13.03
C PHE A 266 0.12 -9.62 13.02
N THR A 267 -0.66 -10.69 12.96
CA THR A 267 -2.12 -10.61 12.91
C THR A 267 -2.73 -10.16 14.23
N ASP A 268 -2.12 -10.51 15.37
CA ASP A 268 -2.59 -10.07 16.68
C ASP A 268 -2.56 -8.54 16.78
N ILE A 269 -1.50 -7.90 16.27
CA ILE A 269 -1.38 -6.44 16.26
C ILE A 269 -2.42 -5.84 15.29
N LEU A 270 -2.52 -6.37 14.06
CA LEU A 270 -3.49 -5.88 13.07
C LEU A 270 -4.94 -6.00 13.54
N ALA A 271 -5.29 -7.07 14.26
CA ALA A 271 -6.64 -7.25 14.80
C ALA A 271 -7.03 -6.13 15.78
N THR A 272 -6.06 -5.49 16.45
CA THR A 272 -6.31 -4.40 17.41
C THR A 272 -6.44 -3.01 16.78
N VAL A 273 -6.09 -2.84 15.51
CA VAL A 273 -6.23 -1.53 14.86
C VAL A 273 -7.65 -1.35 14.30
N PRO A 274 -8.31 -0.22 14.59
CA PRO A 274 -9.66 0.03 14.09
C PRO A 274 -9.61 0.40 12.60
N PRO A 275 -10.71 0.18 11.85
CA PRO A 275 -10.79 0.54 10.43
C PRO A 275 -10.45 2.02 10.19
N GLY A 276 -10.02 2.36 8.98
CA GLY A 276 -9.68 3.72 8.57
C GLY A 276 -10.84 4.72 8.68
N SER A 277 -12.08 4.25 8.77
CA SER A 277 -13.28 5.05 9.08
C SER A 277 -13.38 5.51 10.54
N HIS A 278 -12.60 4.90 11.44
CA HIS A 278 -12.54 5.24 12.85
C HIS A 278 -11.23 5.97 13.15
N ARG A 279 -11.35 7.19 13.67
CA ARG A 279 -10.20 8.02 14.04
C ARG A 279 -9.45 7.40 15.22
N ILE A 280 -8.13 7.46 15.18
CA ILE A 280 -7.27 6.96 16.25
C ILE A 280 -6.28 8.03 16.68
N GLY A 281 -6.03 8.12 17.99
CA GLY A 281 -5.03 9.03 18.53
C GLY A 281 -3.62 8.63 18.10
N ARG A 282 -2.75 9.63 17.90
CA ARG A 282 -1.39 9.41 17.44
C ARG A 282 -0.52 8.56 18.36
N SER A 283 -0.66 8.73 19.66
CA SER A 283 0.07 7.90 20.63
C SER A 283 -0.30 6.42 20.51
N THR A 284 -1.56 6.11 20.24
CA THR A 284 -2.02 4.74 20.02
C THR A 284 -1.50 4.18 18.70
N LEU A 285 -1.56 4.96 17.62
CA LEU A 285 -0.99 4.54 16.33
C LEU A 285 0.52 4.29 16.43
N TYR A 286 1.24 5.18 17.09
CA TYR A 286 2.67 5.02 17.38
C TYR A 286 2.96 3.73 18.16
N SER A 287 2.19 3.45 19.22
CA SER A 287 2.36 2.23 20.02
C SER A 287 2.19 0.97 19.16
N ARG A 288 1.17 0.94 18.29
CA ARG A 288 0.93 -0.21 17.40
C ARG A 288 1.97 -0.33 16.30
N ALA A 289 2.42 0.79 15.73
CA ALA A 289 3.52 0.80 14.77
C ALA A 289 4.82 0.32 15.43
N ALA A 290 5.08 0.69 16.69
CA ALA A 290 6.26 0.24 17.44
C ALA A 290 6.24 -1.27 17.72
N GLU A 291 5.10 -1.82 18.15
CA GLU A 291 4.91 -3.26 18.33
C GLU A 291 5.07 -4.01 17.00
N LEU A 292 4.46 -3.50 15.93
CA LEU A 292 4.56 -4.14 14.62
C LEU A 292 5.98 -4.04 14.06
N ALA A 293 6.67 -2.91 14.23
CA ALA A 293 8.06 -2.73 13.82
C ALA A 293 9.00 -3.77 14.46
N ASP A 294 8.75 -4.17 15.72
CA ASP A 294 9.51 -5.24 16.37
C ASP A 294 9.26 -6.60 15.68
N VAL A 295 7.99 -6.90 15.36
CA VAL A 295 7.63 -8.11 14.59
C VAL A 295 8.27 -8.09 13.20
N LEU A 296 8.23 -6.97 12.47
CA LEU A 296 8.86 -6.84 11.15
C LEU A 296 10.38 -7.03 11.21
N ASN A 297 11.03 -6.55 12.28
CA ASN A 297 12.46 -6.78 12.50
C ASN A 297 12.78 -8.26 12.77
N ASP A 298 11.99 -8.93 13.60
CA ASP A 298 12.14 -10.37 13.84
C ASP A 298 11.83 -11.19 12.59
N TRP A 299 10.89 -10.72 11.77
CA TRP A 299 10.61 -11.27 10.45
C TRP A 299 11.80 -11.14 9.50
N LEU A 300 12.44 -9.98 9.45
CA LEU A 300 13.65 -9.78 8.65
C LEU A 300 14.78 -10.74 9.09
N LYS A 301 14.93 -10.97 10.39
CA LYS A 301 15.88 -11.94 10.96
C LYS A 301 15.55 -13.38 10.55
N LEU A 302 14.28 -13.76 10.57
CA LEU A 302 13.81 -15.07 10.08
C LEU A 302 14.22 -15.29 8.62
N LEU A 303 14.14 -14.25 7.78
CA LEU A 303 14.55 -14.31 6.38
C LEU A 303 16.08 -14.34 6.18
N GLY A 304 16.86 -14.23 7.26
CA GLY A 304 18.32 -14.34 7.25
C GLY A 304 19.06 -13.00 7.20
N PHE A 305 18.36 -11.87 7.39
CA PHE A 305 18.96 -10.53 7.34
C PHE A 305 18.90 -9.86 8.71
N HIS A 306 19.93 -9.08 9.04
CA HIS A 306 19.99 -8.39 10.33
C HIS A 306 20.39 -6.94 10.13
N TRP A 307 19.49 -6.04 10.50
CA TRP A 307 19.69 -4.60 10.45
C TRP A 307 19.70 -4.05 11.88
N VAL A 308 20.82 -3.46 12.28
CA VAL A 308 21.03 -2.97 13.65
C VAL A 308 21.57 -1.54 13.64
N ASP A 309 21.06 -0.75 14.57
CA ASP A 309 21.64 0.56 14.91
C ASP A 309 22.85 0.37 15.84
N LEU A 310 23.89 1.17 15.61
CA LEU A 310 25.15 1.21 16.35
C LEU A 310 25.38 2.65 16.87
N GLU A 311 26.32 2.85 17.79
CA GLU A 311 26.60 4.19 18.36
C GLU A 311 26.96 5.23 17.27
N ASP A 312 27.72 4.82 16.25
CA ASP A 312 28.21 5.70 15.17
C ASP A 312 27.51 5.48 13.81
N GLY A 313 26.35 4.81 13.78
CA GLY A 313 25.62 4.54 12.53
C GLY A 313 24.74 3.30 12.59
N HIS A 314 24.79 2.49 11.55
CA HIS A 314 24.04 1.24 11.47
C HIS A 314 24.80 0.18 10.67
N SER A 315 24.34 -1.06 10.74
CA SER A 315 24.90 -2.18 9.98
C SER A 315 23.80 -3.09 9.46
N PHE A 316 23.89 -3.45 8.18
CA PHE A 316 23.03 -4.43 7.53
C PHE A 316 23.86 -5.67 7.16
N THR A 317 23.48 -6.85 7.63
CA THR A 317 24.26 -8.07 7.45
C THR A 317 23.40 -9.27 7.03
N VAL A 318 23.92 -10.09 6.12
CA VAL A 318 23.32 -11.40 5.80
C VAL A 318 23.85 -12.44 6.78
N ARG A 319 22.95 -12.99 7.62
CA ARG A 319 23.25 -14.00 8.65
C ARG A 319 22.99 -15.43 8.17
N SER A 320 22.04 -15.61 7.26
CA SER A 320 21.80 -16.90 6.61
C SER A 320 21.52 -16.70 5.12
N TRP A 321 22.04 -17.62 4.32
CA TRP A 321 21.80 -17.70 2.88
C TRP A 321 20.81 -18.80 2.52
N ASP A 322 20.28 -19.53 3.51
CA ASP A 322 19.53 -20.76 3.27
C ASP A 322 18.22 -20.55 2.49
N LEU A 323 17.60 -19.37 2.62
CA LEU A 323 16.41 -19.00 1.84
C LEU A 323 16.74 -18.66 0.38
N LEU A 324 17.96 -18.19 0.14
CA LEU A 324 18.41 -17.61 -1.13
C LEU A 324 19.05 -18.64 -2.05
N ARG A 325 19.36 -19.83 -1.53
CA ARG A 325 19.90 -20.93 -2.34
C ARG A 325 18.84 -21.40 -3.34
N PRO A 326 19.25 -21.71 -4.59
CA PRO A 326 18.40 -22.45 -5.51
C PRO A 326 17.89 -23.71 -4.83
N GLU A 327 16.66 -24.09 -5.10
CA GLU A 327 16.21 -25.43 -4.72
C GLU A 327 17.03 -26.45 -5.49
N ASP A 328 17.99 -27.08 -4.82
CA ASP A 328 18.53 -28.35 -5.29
C ASP A 328 17.34 -29.31 -5.37
N GLY A 329 16.94 -29.61 -6.61
CA GLY A 329 15.66 -30.23 -6.96
C GLY A 329 15.17 -31.27 -5.96
N ARG A 330 14.00 -30.98 -5.37
CA ARG A 330 13.19 -31.97 -4.67
C ARG A 330 11.97 -32.32 -5.51
#